data_AF-A0A3N9S115-F1
#
_entry.id   AF-A0A3N9S115-F1
#
_cell.length_a   1.000
_cell.length_b   1.000
_cell.length_c   1.000
_cell.angle_alpha   90.00
_cell.angle_beta   90.00
_cell.angle_gamma   90.00
#
_symmetry.space_group_name_H-M   'P 1'
#
loop_
_entity.id
_entity.type
_entity.pdbx_description
1 polymer ?
#
loop_
_entity_poly.entity_id
_entity_poly.type
_entity_poly.pdbx_seq_one_letter_code
_entity_poly.pdbx_strand_id
1 'polypeptide(L)'
;MSGLHGRDEPSAAIVRCATAAEIAANYAVRTEWGKKTQFDAAIVDQFLRWANSLPLKVERLFVPVFFATPRTSPTARALISSAGKINTVRNAVVHQGSFSNKEEAEAVIAVAKTFINMIVGLSIDGFDIDAQAASVRAAPPAEGTPE
;
A
#
# COMPACT_ATOMS: atom_id res chain seq x y z
N MET A 1 11.96 14.87 -21.07
CA MET A 1 10.84 14.81 -20.10
C MET A 1 11.23 13.87 -18.95
N SER A 2 12.26 14.25 -18.18
CA SER A 2 12.77 13.50 -17.01
C SER A 2 12.28 14.23 -15.76
N GLY A 3 11.05 13.92 -15.30
CA GLY A 3 10.23 14.97 -14.69
C GLY A 3 9.46 14.68 -13.41
N LEU A 4 9.62 13.54 -12.75
CA LEU A 4 8.84 13.23 -11.53
C LEU A 4 9.67 12.81 -10.32
N HIS A 5 10.87 12.25 -10.52
CA HIS A 5 11.81 11.97 -9.42
C HIS A 5 12.82 13.10 -9.17
N GLY A 6 12.93 14.06 -10.11
CA GLY A 6 13.85 15.20 -10.00
C GLY A 6 13.21 16.50 -9.51
N ARG A 7 11.88 16.52 -9.29
CA ARG A 7 11.18 17.67 -8.70
C ARG A 7 11.14 17.42 -7.20
N ASP A 8 11.72 18.32 -6.44
CA ASP A 8 11.74 18.32 -4.97
C ASP A 8 10.31 18.49 -4.41
N GLU A 9 9.49 17.45 -4.55
CA GLU A 9 8.05 17.43 -4.22
C GLU A 9 7.76 16.36 -3.15
N PRO A 10 8.34 16.49 -1.93
CA PRO A 10 8.24 15.51 -0.85
C PRO A 10 6.79 15.18 -0.46
N SER A 11 5.92 16.20 -0.35
CA SER A 11 4.50 16.01 -0.06
C SER A 11 3.78 15.16 -1.12
N ALA A 12 4.08 15.37 -2.40
CA ALA A 12 3.48 14.57 -3.47
C ALA A 12 4.00 13.13 -3.46
N ALA A 13 5.26 12.91 -3.10
CA ALA A 13 5.83 11.58 -2.93
C ALA A 13 5.14 10.79 -1.80
N ILE A 14 4.84 11.45 -0.67
CA ILE A 14 4.06 10.87 0.44
C ILE A 14 2.67 10.45 -0.02
N VAL A 15 1.95 11.29 -0.76
CA VAL A 15 0.61 10.95 -1.26
C VAL A 15 0.67 9.72 -2.17
N ARG A 16 1.64 9.68 -3.11
CA ARG A 16 1.82 8.56 -4.03
C ARG A 16 2.17 7.25 -3.29
N CYS A 17 3.07 7.29 -2.31
CA CYS A 17 3.44 6.07 -1.59
C CYS A 17 2.31 5.56 -0.68
N ALA A 18 1.51 6.46 -0.10
CA ALA A 18 0.31 6.09 0.64
C ALA A 18 -0.75 5.44 -0.26
N THR A 19 -0.96 5.98 -1.46
CA THR A 19 -1.85 5.37 -2.47
C THR A 19 -1.35 3.99 -2.88
N ALA A 20 -0.03 3.82 -3.09
CA ALA A 20 0.54 2.51 -3.41
C ALA A 20 0.31 1.48 -2.28
N ALA A 21 0.48 1.88 -1.02
CA ALA A 21 0.18 1.04 0.13
C ALA A 21 -1.31 0.65 0.19
N GLU A 22 -2.22 1.57 -0.13
CA GLU A 22 -3.66 1.30 -0.17
C GLU A 22 -4.06 0.34 -1.29
N ILE A 23 -3.45 0.46 -2.47
CA ILE A 23 -3.63 -0.49 -3.58
C ILE A 23 -3.13 -1.88 -3.17
N ALA A 24 -1.97 -1.97 -2.53
CA ALA A 24 -1.42 -3.23 -2.02
C ALA A 24 -2.36 -3.89 -0.99
N ALA A 25 -2.93 -3.10 -0.08
CA ALA A 25 -3.93 -3.60 0.87
C ALA A 25 -5.21 -4.08 0.18
N ASN A 26 -5.72 -3.34 -0.82
CA ASN A 26 -6.87 -3.78 -1.60
C ASN A 26 -6.59 -5.12 -2.30
N TYR A 27 -5.41 -5.26 -2.91
CA TYR A 27 -4.97 -6.49 -3.55
C TYR A 27 -4.95 -7.66 -2.55
N ALA A 28 -4.25 -7.49 -1.43
CA ALA A 28 -4.10 -8.54 -0.43
C ALA A 28 -5.45 -8.95 0.18
N VAL A 29 -6.36 -8.00 0.44
CA VAL A 29 -7.73 -8.30 0.88
C VAL A 29 -8.45 -9.14 -0.16
N ARG A 30 -8.46 -8.75 -1.44
CA ARG A 30 -9.13 -9.55 -2.49
C ARG A 30 -8.56 -10.95 -2.59
N THR A 31 -7.24 -11.09 -2.57
CA THR A 31 -6.55 -12.38 -2.66
C THR A 31 -6.94 -13.29 -1.49
N GLU A 32 -6.87 -12.81 -0.26
CA GLU A 32 -7.14 -13.65 0.92
C GLU A 32 -8.62 -13.93 1.12
N TRP A 33 -9.49 -12.96 0.83
CA TRP A 33 -10.93 -13.20 0.88
C TRP A 33 -11.39 -14.19 -0.19
N GLY A 34 -10.81 -14.13 -1.39
CA GLY A 34 -11.07 -15.12 -2.44
C GLY A 34 -10.59 -16.53 -2.09
N LYS A 35 -9.54 -16.66 -1.27
CA LYS A 35 -9.06 -17.96 -0.77
C LYS A 35 -9.88 -18.50 0.41
N LYS A 36 -10.34 -17.62 1.30
CA LYS A 36 -10.87 -17.99 2.63
C LYS A 36 -12.38 -17.83 2.79
N THR A 37 -13.07 -17.23 1.83
CA THR A 37 -14.51 -16.96 1.88
C THR A 37 -15.19 -17.39 0.59
N GLN A 38 -16.52 -17.38 0.58
CA GLN A 38 -17.33 -17.62 -0.63
C GLN A 38 -17.92 -16.33 -1.22
N PHE A 39 -17.47 -15.16 -0.75
CA PHE A 39 -17.98 -13.89 -1.27
C PHE A 39 -17.47 -13.66 -2.69
N ASP A 40 -18.37 -13.21 -3.57
CA ASP A 40 -17.97 -12.76 -4.89
C ASP A 40 -17.16 -11.44 -4.83
N ALA A 41 -16.50 -11.12 -5.94
CA ALA A 41 -15.66 -9.93 -6.03
C ALA A 41 -16.44 -8.62 -5.80
N ALA A 42 -17.71 -8.55 -6.20
CA ALA A 42 -18.52 -7.33 -6.07
C ALA A 42 -18.86 -7.04 -4.60
N ILE A 43 -19.11 -8.08 -3.81
CA ILE A 43 -19.30 -7.97 -2.36
C ILE A 43 -18.00 -7.53 -1.68
N VAL A 44 -16.86 -8.16 -2.01
CA VAL A 44 -15.56 -7.75 -1.45
C VAL A 44 -15.24 -6.28 -1.78
N ASP A 45 -15.59 -5.82 -2.99
CA ASP A 45 -15.44 -4.43 -3.39
C ASP A 45 -16.35 -3.47 -2.61
N GLN A 46 -17.52 -3.91 -2.15
CA GLN A 46 -18.35 -3.11 -1.24
C GLN A 46 -17.68 -2.99 0.14
N PHE A 47 -17.11 -4.06 0.68
CA PHE A 47 -16.38 -4.01 1.95
C PHE A 47 -15.14 -3.11 1.87
N LEU A 48 -14.37 -3.19 0.78
CA LEU A 48 -13.22 -2.32 0.53
C LEU A 48 -13.61 -0.84 0.46
N ARG A 49 -14.74 -0.52 -0.19
CA ARG A 49 -15.30 0.85 -0.24
C ARG A 49 -15.77 1.30 1.14
N TRP A 50 -16.43 0.43 1.90
CA TRP A 50 -16.87 0.73 3.26
C TRP A 50 -15.69 1.03 4.20
N ALA A 51 -14.63 0.21 4.16
CA ALA A 51 -13.44 0.45 4.97
C ALA A 51 -12.74 1.76 4.58
N ASN A 52 -12.78 2.13 3.29
CA ASN A 52 -12.31 3.40 2.73
C ASN A 52 -10.81 3.66 2.91
N SER A 53 -10.34 3.86 4.14
CA SER A 53 -8.96 4.18 4.49
C SER A 53 -8.07 2.95 4.64
N LEU A 54 -6.76 3.14 4.44
CA LEU A 54 -5.74 2.10 4.63
C LEU A 54 -5.80 1.42 6.03
N PRO A 55 -5.90 2.15 7.16
CA PRO A 55 -5.97 1.51 8.48
C PRO A 55 -7.17 0.58 8.62
N LEU A 56 -8.35 1.01 8.18
CA LEU A 56 -9.56 0.20 8.27
C LEU A 56 -9.50 -1.03 7.35
N LYS A 57 -8.93 -0.90 6.15
CA LYS A 57 -8.73 -2.06 5.25
C LYS A 57 -7.83 -3.11 5.90
N VAL A 58 -6.77 -2.69 6.59
CA VAL A 58 -5.87 -3.60 7.30
C VAL A 58 -6.53 -4.19 8.54
N GLU A 59 -7.04 -3.35 9.44
CA GLU A 59 -7.55 -3.76 10.75
C GLU A 59 -8.87 -4.55 10.65
N ARG A 60 -9.75 -4.17 9.73
CA ARG A 60 -11.12 -4.71 9.65
C ARG A 60 -11.30 -5.78 8.58
N LEU A 61 -10.48 -5.77 7.51
CA LEU A 61 -10.67 -6.70 6.39
C LEU A 61 -9.51 -7.69 6.27
N PHE A 62 -8.27 -7.23 6.24
CA PHE A 62 -7.13 -8.13 6.02
C PHE A 62 -6.79 -8.95 7.27
N VAL A 63 -6.51 -8.27 8.40
CA VAL A 63 -6.01 -8.91 9.61
C VAL A 63 -6.95 -10.00 10.16
N PRO A 64 -8.27 -9.79 10.26
CA PRO A 64 -9.19 -10.81 10.78
C PRO A 64 -9.30 -12.04 9.90
N VAL A 65 -9.07 -11.91 8.59
CA VAL A 65 -9.16 -13.01 7.62
C VAL A 65 -7.83 -13.75 7.52
N PHE A 66 -6.70 -13.04 7.55
CA PHE A 66 -5.39 -13.67 7.40
C PHE A 66 -4.94 -14.38 8.69
N PHE A 67 -5.04 -13.72 9.85
CA PHE A 67 -4.50 -14.23 11.10
C PHE A 67 -5.59 -14.87 11.97
N ALA A 68 -5.39 -16.14 12.36
CA ALA A 68 -6.30 -16.83 13.29
C ALA A 68 -6.33 -16.18 14.69
N THR A 69 -5.19 -15.64 15.14
CA THR A 69 -5.05 -14.96 16.45
C THR A 69 -4.39 -13.58 16.30
N PRO A 70 -5.11 -12.57 15.76
CA PRO A 70 -4.54 -11.26 15.46
C PRO A 70 -3.84 -10.57 16.63
N ARG A 71 -4.39 -10.68 17.85
CA ARG A 71 -3.90 -9.97 19.04
C ARG A 71 -2.50 -10.38 19.45
N THR A 72 -2.12 -11.62 19.20
CA THR A 72 -0.80 -12.15 19.60
C THR A 72 0.22 -12.05 18.46
N SER A 73 -0.23 -11.96 17.20
CA SER A 73 0.63 -11.86 16.03
C SER A 73 1.45 -10.55 16.02
N PRO A 74 2.80 -10.62 16.09
CA PRO A 74 3.65 -9.44 15.90
C PRO A 74 3.49 -8.83 14.51
N THR A 75 3.33 -9.67 13.48
CA THR A 75 3.13 -9.23 12.10
C THR A 75 1.82 -8.46 11.92
N ALA A 76 0.72 -8.91 12.53
CA ALA A 76 -0.55 -8.19 12.47
C ALA A 76 -0.42 -6.80 13.12
N ARG A 77 0.25 -6.72 14.28
CA ARG A 77 0.53 -5.43 14.96
C ARG A 77 1.41 -4.51 14.11
N ALA A 78 2.43 -5.06 13.44
CA ALA A 78 3.31 -4.30 12.56
C ALA A 78 2.56 -3.74 11.34
N LEU A 79 1.66 -4.53 10.73
CA LEU A 79 0.80 -4.08 9.63
C LEU A 79 -0.12 -2.93 10.06
N ILE A 80 -0.83 -3.09 11.19
CA ILE A 80 -1.73 -2.05 11.72
C ILE A 80 -0.95 -0.76 12.05
N SER A 81 0.19 -0.89 12.72
CA SER A 81 1.03 0.27 13.07
C SER A 81 1.53 1.01 11.82
N SER A 82 2.00 0.28 10.81
CA SER A 82 2.51 0.86 9.56
C SER A 82 1.39 1.55 8.78
N ALA A 83 0.23 0.92 8.65
CA ALA A 83 -0.96 1.50 8.04
C ALA A 83 -1.39 2.81 8.72
N GLY A 84 -1.38 2.82 10.06
CA GLY A 84 -1.65 4.03 10.86
C GLY A 84 -0.66 5.16 10.57
N LYS A 85 0.65 4.87 10.59
CA LYS A 85 1.70 5.86 10.30
C LYS A 85 1.54 6.47 8.90
N ILE A 86 1.40 5.64 7.88
CA ILE A 86 1.24 6.08 6.48
C ILE A 86 0.00 6.98 6.35
N ASN A 87 -1.13 6.55 6.92
CA ASN A 87 -2.38 7.29 6.86
C ASN A 87 -2.29 8.65 7.58
N THR A 88 -1.65 8.70 8.75
CA THR A 88 -1.45 9.95 9.50
C THR A 88 -0.68 10.98 8.69
N VAL A 89 0.47 10.61 8.10
CA VAL A 89 1.28 11.58 7.36
C VAL A 89 0.59 12.00 6.06
N ARG A 90 -0.03 11.06 5.34
CA ARG A 90 -0.84 11.40 4.16
C ARG A 90 -1.97 12.38 4.49
N ASN A 91 -2.67 12.16 5.62
CA ASN A 91 -3.76 13.04 6.04
C ASN A 91 -3.28 14.43 6.45
N ALA A 92 -2.11 14.54 7.08
CA ALA A 92 -1.50 15.84 7.35
C ALA A 92 -1.26 16.62 6.05
N VAL A 93 -0.67 15.97 5.04
CA VAL A 93 -0.43 16.60 3.74
C VAL A 93 -1.74 17.00 3.04
N VAL A 94 -2.67 16.07 2.85
CA VAL A 94 -3.83 16.28 1.96
C VAL A 94 -5.02 16.99 2.60
N HIS A 95 -5.17 16.92 3.93
CA HIS A 95 -6.33 17.48 4.63
C HIS A 95 -5.95 18.65 5.54
N GLN A 96 -4.71 18.70 6.02
CA GLN A 96 -4.22 19.78 6.89
C GLN A 96 -3.30 20.75 6.14
N GLY A 97 -2.96 20.47 4.88
CA GLY A 97 -2.10 21.32 4.06
C GLY A 97 -0.64 21.33 4.51
N SER A 98 -0.19 20.29 5.23
CA SER A 98 1.19 20.21 5.70
C SER A 98 2.16 20.03 4.53
N PHE A 99 3.21 20.85 4.51
CA PHE A 99 4.39 20.60 3.70
C PHE A 99 5.30 19.61 4.41
N SER A 100 5.96 18.76 3.64
CA SER A 100 6.96 17.82 4.16
C SER A 100 8.32 18.15 3.58
N ASN A 101 9.38 17.59 4.19
CA ASN A 101 10.74 17.66 3.66
C ASN A 101 11.16 16.31 3.07
N LYS A 102 12.34 16.29 2.46
CA LYS A 102 12.88 15.10 1.80
C LYS A 102 13.06 13.94 2.77
N GLU A 103 13.60 14.21 3.96
CA GLU A 103 13.92 13.21 4.97
C GLU A 103 12.65 12.52 5.49
N GLU A 104 11.61 13.30 5.76
CA GLU A 104 10.28 12.80 6.13
C GLU A 104 9.65 11.96 5.02
N ALA A 105 9.71 12.44 3.77
CA ALA A 105 9.18 11.71 2.64
C ALA A 105 9.91 10.37 2.44
N GLU A 106 11.24 10.36 2.51
CA GLU A 106 12.06 9.14 2.43
C GLU A 106 11.73 8.15 3.56
N ALA A 107 11.55 8.63 4.79
CA ALA A 107 11.16 7.80 5.93
C ALA A 107 9.77 7.15 5.72
N VAL A 108 8.78 7.92 5.25
CA VAL A 108 7.43 7.39 4.98
C VAL A 108 7.45 6.42 3.79
N ILE A 109 8.23 6.70 2.75
CA ILE A 109 8.42 5.79 1.62
C ILE A 109 9.02 4.47 2.09
N ALA A 110 10.03 4.51 2.96
CA ALA A 110 10.62 3.29 3.51
C ALA A 110 9.61 2.46 4.32
N VAL A 111 8.75 3.12 5.13
CA VAL A 111 7.65 2.46 5.84
C VAL A 111 6.63 1.87 4.87
N ALA A 112 6.25 2.60 3.81
CA ALA A 112 5.32 2.13 2.81
C ALA A 112 5.87 0.92 2.03
N LYS A 113 7.14 0.93 1.64
CA LYS A 113 7.79 -0.21 0.99
C LYS A 113 7.78 -1.45 1.88
N THR A 114 8.20 -1.30 3.13
CA THR A 114 8.20 -2.39 4.11
C THR A 114 6.77 -2.93 4.28
N PHE A 115 5.78 -2.03 4.41
CA PHE A 115 4.38 -2.41 4.52
C PHE A 115 3.88 -3.19 3.29
N ILE A 116 4.19 -2.73 2.07
CA ILE A 116 3.78 -3.39 0.83
C ILE A 116 4.39 -4.79 0.73
N ASN A 117 5.70 -4.92 0.98
CA ASN A 117 6.37 -6.23 0.99
C ASN A 117 5.77 -7.16 2.04
N MET A 118 5.47 -6.66 3.24
CA MET A 118 4.79 -7.47 4.27
C MET A 118 3.40 -7.92 3.83
N ILE A 119 2.51 -7.00 3.45
CA ILE A 119 1.10 -7.35 3.23
C ILE A 119 0.90 -8.19 1.96
N VAL A 120 1.65 -7.91 0.90
CA VAL A 120 1.55 -8.68 -0.35
C VAL A 120 2.34 -9.98 -0.24
N GLY A 121 3.49 -9.99 0.44
CA GLY A 121 4.28 -11.21 0.67
C GLY A 121 3.58 -12.26 1.53
N LEU A 122 2.59 -11.86 2.33
CA LEU A 122 1.69 -12.80 3.02
C LEU A 122 0.68 -13.47 2.07
N SER A 123 0.39 -12.84 0.93
CA SER A 123 -0.59 -13.30 -0.05
C SER A 123 0.00 -13.96 -1.29
N ILE A 124 1.23 -13.61 -1.66
CA ILE A 124 1.99 -14.14 -2.79
C ILE A 124 3.40 -14.52 -2.32
N ASP A 125 3.76 -15.78 -2.51
CA ASP A 125 5.10 -16.27 -2.20
C ASP A 125 6.15 -15.60 -3.10
N GLY A 126 7.28 -15.20 -2.52
CA GLY A 126 8.41 -14.62 -3.24
C GLY A 126 8.20 -13.18 -3.72
N PHE A 127 7.15 -12.48 -3.26
CA PHE A 127 6.95 -11.08 -3.60
C PHE A 127 8.04 -10.17 -3.02
N ASP A 128 8.63 -9.33 -3.87
CA ASP A 128 9.50 -8.22 -3.50
C ASP A 128 9.30 -7.03 -4.45
N ILE A 129 8.90 -5.89 -3.88
CA ILE A 129 8.67 -4.66 -4.63
C ILE A 129 9.94 -4.12 -5.29
N ASP A 130 11.12 -4.32 -4.69
CA ASP A 130 12.37 -3.78 -5.25
C ASP A 130 12.83 -4.62 -6.44
N ALA A 131 12.71 -5.96 -6.37
CA ALA A 131 12.91 -6.84 -7.51
C ALA A 131 11.97 -6.49 -8.68
N GLN A 132 10.69 -6.21 -8.39
CA GLN A 132 9.73 -5.82 -9.41
C GLN A 132 10.00 -4.42 -9.99
N ALA A 133 10.47 -3.48 -9.16
CA ALA A 133 10.86 -2.16 -9.65
C ALA A 133 12.10 -2.24 -10.58
N ALA A 134 13.04 -3.13 -10.29
CA ALA A 134 14.21 -3.38 -11.13
C ALA A 134 13.82 -3.99 -12.49
N SER A 135 12.90 -4.96 -12.50
CA SER A 135 12.42 -5.58 -13.74
C SER A 135 11.69 -4.56 -14.66
N VAL A 136 10.85 -3.70 -14.08
CA VAL A 136 10.16 -2.62 -14.83
C VAL A 136 11.14 -1.61 -15.41
N ARG A 137 12.21 -1.25 -14.69
CA ARG A 137 13.26 -0.34 -15.20
C ARG A 137 14.11 -0.96 -16.30
N ALA A 138 14.26 -2.29 -16.29
CA ALA A 138 14.99 -3.03 -17.31
C ALA A 138 14.15 -3.31 -18.57
N ALA A 139 12.83 -3.19 -18.48
CA ALA A 139 11.95 -3.38 -19.63
C ALA A 139 12.11 -2.22 -20.64
N PRO A 140 12.14 -2.50 -21.96
CA PRO A 140 12.10 -1.44 -22.96
C PRO A 140 10.81 -0.63 -22.81
N PRO A 141 10.83 0.69 -23.10
CA PRO A 141 9.63 1.50 -23.06
C PRO A 141 8.57 0.87 -23.96
N ALA A 142 7.35 0.72 -23.44
CA ALA A 142 6.23 0.23 -24.24
C ALA A 142 6.12 1.06 -25.51
N GLU A 143 6.17 0.40 -26.68
CA GLU A 143 6.02 1.06 -27.98
C GLU A 143 4.75 1.92 -27.94
N GLY A 144 4.94 3.22 -28.14
CA GLY A 144 3.86 4.18 -28.13
C GLY A 144 2.84 3.83 -29.20
N THR A 145 1.58 3.75 -28.80
CA THR A 145 0.46 3.98 -29.73
C THR A 145 0.68 5.33 -30.41
N PRO A 146 0.70 5.39 -31.75
CA PRO A 146 0.79 6.66 -32.46
C PRO A 146 -0.51 7.45 -32.29
N GLU A 147 -0.40 8.74 -31.97
CA GLU A 147 -1.35 9.76 -32.44
C GLU A 147 -0.80 10.40 -33.71
#